data_AF-A0A2M7PLY9-F1
#
_entry.id   AF-A0A2M7PLY9-F1
#
_cell.length_a   1.000
_cell.length_b   1.000
_cell.length_c   1.000
_cell.angle_alpha   90.00
_cell.angle_beta   90.00
_cell.angle_gamma   90.00
#
_symmetry.space_group_name_H-M   'P 1'
#
loop_
_entity.id
_entity.type
_entity.pdbx_description
1 polymer ?
#
loop_
_entity_poly.entity_id
_entity_poly.type
_entity_poly.pdbx_seq_one_letter_code
_entity_poly.pdbx_strand_id
1 'polypeptide(L)'
;MFHTQDGGQTWQNVTDNILMPGLGVLDIAVNNNNANEIYISTGNNHNNYGTGIYKTSDNCNTWQQVLTFDPNERMIGRRLLINPQNPSIVYALINKYVYRTTNGGTNWEIVFDQLEYDPG
;
A
#
# COMPACT_ATOMS: atom_id res chain seq x y z
N MET A 1 10.60 -5.67 -3.13
CA MET A 1 9.61 -6.29 -4.03
C MET A 1 10.29 -6.58 -5.35
N PHE A 2 9.95 -7.69 -5.98
CA PHE A 2 10.46 -8.05 -7.31
C PHE A 2 9.31 -8.08 -8.32
N HIS A 3 9.62 -7.71 -9.56
CA HIS A 3 8.69 -7.72 -10.70
C HIS A 3 9.27 -8.55 -11.84
N THR A 4 8.41 -9.20 -12.63
CA THR A 4 8.77 -9.99 -13.80
C THR A 4 7.86 -9.63 -14.97
N GLN A 5 8.39 -9.69 -16.19
CA GLN A 5 7.65 -9.47 -17.43
C GLN A 5 7.69 -10.67 -18.38
N ASP A 6 8.39 -11.74 -18.01
CA ASP A 6 8.67 -12.89 -18.85
C ASP A 6 8.12 -14.20 -18.27
N GLY A 7 7.09 -14.09 -17.42
CA GLY A 7 6.46 -15.23 -16.77
C GLY A 7 7.29 -15.81 -15.61
N GLY A 8 8.19 -15.01 -15.02
CA GLY A 8 8.99 -15.39 -13.86
C GLY A 8 10.34 -16.03 -14.19
N GLN A 9 10.80 -15.93 -15.45
CA GLN A 9 12.14 -16.38 -15.84
C GLN A 9 13.20 -15.42 -15.30
N THR A 10 12.93 -14.12 -15.33
CA THR A 10 13.75 -13.09 -14.70
C THR A 10 12.94 -12.21 -13.76
N TRP A 11 13.61 -11.76 -12.70
CA TRP A 11 13.03 -10.93 -11.65
C TRP A 11 13.92 -9.72 -11.40
N GLN A 12 13.31 -8.54 -11.40
CA GLN A 12 13.99 -7.27 -11.16
C GLN A 12 13.52 -6.70 -9.83
N ASN A 13 14.46 -6.20 -9.03
CA ASN A 13 14.10 -5.46 -7.83
C ASN A 13 13.57 -4.07 -8.23
N VAL A 14 12.40 -3.70 -7.73
CA VAL A 14 11.71 -2.46 -8.13
C VAL A 14 11.43 -1.51 -6.97
N THR A 15 11.93 -1.81 -5.76
CA THR A 15 11.62 -0.99 -4.57
C THR A 15 12.83 -0.60 -3.73
N ASP A 16 13.95 -1.32 -3.80
CA ASP A 16 15.05 -1.15 -2.82
C ASP A 16 15.78 0.19 -2.96
N ASN A 17 15.65 0.86 -4.11
CA ASN A 17 16.17 2.21 -4.32
C ASN A 17 15.24 3.32 -3.79
N ILE A 18 14.03 2.97 -3.33
CA ILE A 18 12.97 3.93 -2.99
C ILE A 18 12.47 3.71 -1.56
N LEU A 19 12.41 2.46 -1.11
CA LEU A 19 12.05 2.10 0.26
C LEU A 19 13.31 2.01 1.13
N MET A 20 13.15 2.29 2.42
CA MET A 20 14.23 2.10 3.38
C MET A 20 14.65 0.63 3.44
N PRO A 21 15.96 0.32 3.54
CA PRO A 21 16.42 -1.06 3.73
C PRO A 21 15.73 -1.75 4.90
N GLY A 22 15.21 -2.97 4.68
CA GLY A 22 14.51 -3.74 5.70
C GLY A 22 13.04 -3.34 5.92
N LEU A 23 12.50 -2.39 5.14
CA LEU A 23 11.08 -2.10 5.13
C LEU A 23 10.33 -3.16 4.30
N GLY A 24 9.38 -3.83 4.94
CA GLY A 24 8.59 -4.86 4.28
C GLY A 24 7.50 -4.28 3.39
N VAL A 25 7.19 -4.97 2.31
CA VAL A 25 5.92 -4.83 1.57
C VAL A 25 4.98 -5.92 2.07
N LEU A 26 3.86 -5.54 2.66
CA LEU A 26 2.93 -6.48 3.30
C LEU A 26 1.73 -6.85 2.43
N ASP A 27 1.33 -5.96 1.54
CA ASP A 27 0.29 -6.22 0.56
C ASP A 27 0.57 -5.47 -0.74
N ILE A 28 0.05 -6.03 -1.84
CA ILE A 28 0.17 -5.51 -3.20
C ILE A 28 -1.21 -5.59 -3.83
N ALA A 29 -1.74 -4.45 -4.29
CA ALA A 29 -2.98 -4.40 -5.05
C ALA A 29 -2.72 -3.89 -6.46
N VAL A 30 -3.17 -4.65 -7.46
CA VAL A 30 -3.00 -4.33 -8.89
C VAL A 30 -4.34 -3.89 -9.46
N ASN A 31 -4.35 -2.80 -10.23
CA ASN A 31 -5.56 -2.38 -10.93
C ASN A 31 -5.87 -3.36 -12.08
N ASN A 32 -7.02 -4.03 -11.99
CA ASN A 32 -7.46 -5.02 -12.98
C ASN A 32 -7.67 -4.46 -14.39
N ASN A 33 -7.90 -3.15 -14.53
CA ASN A 33 -8.11 -2.49 -15.81
C ASN A 33 -6.81 -1.85 -16.37
N ASN A 34 -5.75 -1.74 -15.55
CA ASN A 34 -4.47 -1.17 -15.93
C ASN A 34 -3.36 -1.73 -15.03
N ALA A 35 -2.68 -2.78 -15.46
CA ALA A 35 -1.62 -3.44 -14.68
C ALA A 35 -0.40 -2.55 -14.38
N ASN A 36 -0.26 -1.39 -15.05
CA ASN A 36 0.79 -0.42 -14.71
C ASN A 36 0.51 0.33 -13.41
N GLU A 37 -0.75 0.34 -12.94
CA GLU A 37 -1.16 0.96 -11.68
C GLU A 37 -1.21 -0.07 -10.56
N ILE A 38 -0.30 0.07 -9.60
CA ILE A 38 -0.14 -0.84 -8.47
C ILE A 38 0.03 -0.01 -7.19
N TYR A 39 -0.59 -0.46 -6.11
CA TYR A 39 -0.41 0.06 -4.76
C TYR A 39 0.28 -0.98 -3.89
N ILE A 40 1.21 -0.54 -3.05
CA ILE A 40 1.88 -1.38 -2.05
C ILE A 40 1.75 -0.77 -0.67
N SER A 41 1.54 -1.62 0.34
CA SER A 41 1.53 -1.22 1.73
C SER A 41 2.83 -1.62 2.41
N THR A 42 3.34 -0.73 3.26
CA THR A 42 4.61 -0.96 3.96
C THR A 42 4.43 -1.30 5.43
N GLY A 43 5.43 -1.99 5.97
CA GLY A 43 5.58 -2.32 7.38
C GLY A 43 6.16 -3.71 7.58
N ASN A 44 6.50 -4.04 8.81
CA ASN A 44 6.82 -5.41 9.21
C ASN A 44 6.34 -5.66 10.66
N ASN A 45 6.21 -6.93 11.03
CA ASN A 45 5.80 -7.32 12.39
C ASN A 45 6.98 -7.36 13.39
N HIS A 46 8.19 -6.94 12.98
CA HIS A 46 9.44 -7.11 13.72
C HIS A 46 10.21 -5.78 13.86
N ASN A 47 9.54 -4.75 14.40
CA ASN A 47 10.08 -3.43 14.80
C ASN A 47 10.32 -2.37 13.69
N ASN A 48 10.12 -2.67 12.41
CA ASN A 48 10.05 -1.62 11.37
C ASN A 48 8.59 -1.35 11.01
N TYR A 49 8.04 -0.30 11.61
CA TYR A 49 6.73 0.21 11.24
C TYR A 49 6.73 0.66 9.78
N GLY A 50 5.55 0.63 9.17
CA GLY A 50 5.36 1.12 7.81
C GLY A 50 5.64 2.61 7.73
N THR A 51 6.08 3.06 6.57
CA THR A 51 6.24 4.49 6.27
C THR A 51 5.02 5.03 5.51
N GLY A 52 4.22 4.16 4.88
CA GLY A 52 3.10 4.58 4.08
C GLY A 52 2.55 3.56 3.08
N ILE A 53 1.64 4.06 2.24
CA ILE A 53 1.20 3.40 1.01
C ILE A 53 1.91 4.08 -0.16
N TYR A 54 2.43 3.27 -1.09
CA TYR A 54 3.11 3.74 -2.29
C TYR A 54 2.36 3.27 -3.52
N LYS A 55 2.41 4.07 -4.59
CA LYS A 55 1.76 3.82 -5.87
C LYS A 55 2.77 3.92 -7.00
N THR A 56 2.70 3.01 -7.96
CA THR A 56 3.30 3.18 -9.30
C THR A 56 2.18 3.35 -10.33
N SER A 57 2.47 4.02 -11.45
CA SER A 57 1.57 4.10 -12.61
C SER A 57 2.31 3.83 -13.92
N ASP A 58 3.54 3.35 -13.82
CA ASP A 58 4.49 3.21 -14.91
C ASP A 58 5.20 1.86 -14.87
N ASN A 59 4.46 0.80 -14.49
CA ASN A 59 4.95 -0.58 -14.49
C ASN A 59 6.13 -0.79 -13.54
N CYS A 60 6.00 -0.28 -12.31
CA CYS A 60 7.00 -0.36 -11.23
C CYS A 60 8.32 0.38 -11.51
N ASN A 61 8.39 1.25 -12.52
CA ASN A 61 9.61 2.02 -12.80
C ASN A 61 9.82 3.12 -11.75
N THR A 62 8.75 3.79 -11.33
CA THR A 62 8.77 4.78 -10.25
C THR A 62 7.66 4.54 -9.24
N TRP A 63 7.91 4.98 -8.01
CA TRP A 63 6.95 4.87 -6.90
C TRP A 63 6.76 6.22 -6.23
N GLN A 64 5.50 6.58 -5.98
CA GLN A 64 5.09 7.77 -5.26
C GLN A 64 4.46 7.36 -3.94
N GLN A 65 4.87 8.00 -2.84
CA GLN A 65 4.20 7.83 -1.56
C GLN A 65 2.87 8.59 -1.59
N VAL A 66 1.75 7.86 -1.52
CA VAL A 66 0.39 8.41 -1.64
C VAL A 66 -0.34 8.52 -0.31
N LEU A 67 0.16 7.84 0.72
CA LEU A 67 -0.29 8.00 2.10
C LEU A 67 0.91 7.88 3.02
N THR A 68 1.19 8.92 3.81
CA THR A 68 2.29 8.94 4.79
C THR A 68 1.80 8.46 6.15
N PHE A 69 2.57 7.61 6.80
CA PHE A 69 2.32 7.22 8.19
C PHE A 69 3.09 8.12 9.14
N ASP A 70 2.52 8.42 10.31
CA ASP A 70 3.22 9.17 11.34
C ASP A 70 4.38 8.30 11.88
N PRO A 71 5.64 8.76 11.79
CA PRO A 71 6.79 7.99 12.27
C PRO A 71 6.81 7.79 13.79
N ASN A 72 6.03 8.57 14.55
CA ASN A 72 5.86 8.39 15.99
C ASN A 72 4.78 7.35 16.32
N GLU A 73 3.97 6.96 15.34
CA GLU A 73 2.97 5.92 15.47
C GLU A 73 3.47 4.58 14.92
N ARG A 74 3.05 3.51 15.57
CA ARG A 74 3.39 2.13 15.18
C ARG A 74 2.50 1.63 14.04
N MET A 75 2.46 2.36 12.92
CA MET A 75 1.53 2.11 11.82
C MET A 75 2.00 0.96 10.93
N ILE A 76 1.07 0.07 10.55
CA ILE A 76 1.35 -1.06 9.66
C ILE A 76 0.24 -1.15 8.63
N GLY A 77 0.60 -1.08 7.34
CA GLY A 77 -0.35 -1.24 6.24
C GLY A 77 -0.62 -2.71 5.98
N ARG A 78 -1.77 -3.21 6.43
CA ARG A 78 -2.10 -4.64 6.44
C ARG A 78 -2.73 -5.13 5.16
N ARG A 79 -3.65 -4.38 4.57
CA ARG A 79 -4.37 -4.80 3.35
C ARG A 79 -4.68 -3.62 2.43
N LEU A 80 -4.72 -3.90 1.13
CA LEU A 80 -5.11 -2.98 0.07
C LEU A 80 -6.18 -3.62 -0.81
N LEU A 81 -7.22 -2.84 -1.14
CA LEU A 81 -8.27 -3.25 -2.07
C LEU A 81 -8.56 -2.12 -3.04
N ILE A 82 -8.51 -2.41 -4.34
CA ILE A 82 -8.91 -1.48 -5.40
C ILE A 82 -10.33 -1.85 -5.82
N ASN A 83 -11.22 -0.86 -5.94
CA ASN A 83 -12.55 -1.10 -6.47
C ASN A 83 -12.45 -1.47 -7.96
N PRO A 84 -12.95 -2.66 -8.38
CA PRO A 84 -12.79 -3.14 -9.76
C PRO A 84 -13.58 -2.33 -10.80
N GLN A 85 -14.65 -1.64 -10.37
CA GLN A 85 -15.47 -0.80 -11.25
C GLN A 85 -14.97 0.65 -11.32
N ASN A 86 -14.29 1.12 -10.29
CA ASN A 86 -13.71 2.46 -10.25
C ASN A 86 -12.35 2.44 -9.54
N PRO A 87 -11.23 2.24 -10.29
CA PRO A 87 -9.90 2.13 -9.70
C PRO A 87 -9.39 3.38 -8.96
N SER A 88 -10.06 4.53 -9.12
CA SER A 88 -9.76 5.71 -8.29
C SER A 88 -10.19 5.51 -6.83
N ILE A 89 -11.05 4.52 -6.54
CA ILE A 89 -11.44 4.14 -5.19
C ILE A 89 -10.55 3.01 -4.69
N VAL A 90 -9.75 3.29 -3.65
CA VAL A 90 -8.87 2.32 -3.01
C VAL A 90 -9.08 2.36 -1.51
N TYR A 91 -9.12 1.20 -0.88
CA TYR A 91 -9.20 1.03 0.57
C TYR A 91 -7.88 0.48 1.10
N ALA A 92 -7.44 0.99 2.24
CA ALA A 92 -6.25 0.53 2.95
C ALA A 92 -6.60 0.24 4.41
N LEU A 93 -6.37 -1.00 4.86
CA LEU A 93 -6.43 -1.35 6.27
C LEU A 93 -5.07 -1.05 6.90
N ILE A 94 -5.04 -0.06 7.78
CA ILE A 94 -3.82 0.38 8.47
C ILE A 94 -4.04 0.26 9.97
N ASN A 95 -3.33 -0.67 10.61
CA ASN A 95 -3.64 -1.12 11.97
C ASN A 95 -5.13 -1.51 12.11
N LYS A 96 -5.91 -0.70 12.84
CA LYS A 96 -7.35 -0.86 13.07
C LYS A 96 -8.22 0.08 12.22
N TYR A 97 -7.61 1.01 11.49
CA TYR A 97 -8.31 2.02 10.70
C TYR A 97 -8.48 1.55 9.26
N VAL A 98 -9.62 1.88 8.66
CA VAL A 98 -9.80 1.77 7.20
C VAL A 98 -9.71 3.16 6.61
N TYR A 99 -8.71 3.35 5.77
CA TYR A 99 -8.57 4.53 4.94
C TYR A 99 -9.20 4.28 3.58
N ARG A 100 -9.76 5.32 2.98
CA ARG A 100 -10.27 5.34 1.62
C ARG A 100 -9.69 6.53 0.86
N THR A 101 -9.34 6.31 -0.39
CA THR A 101 -9.23 7.37 -1.40
C THR A 101 -10.32 7.18 -2.44
N THR A 102 -10.78 8.26 -3.05
CA THR A 102 -11.70 8.26 -4.21
C THR A 102 -11.09 8.95 -5.43
N ASN A 103 -9.82 9.34 -5.34
CA ASN A 103 -9.09 10.07 -6.36
C ASN A 103 -7.71 9.44 -6.66
N GLY A 104 -7.60 8.11 -6.52
CA GLY A 104 -6.40 7.37 -6.91
C GLY A 104 -5.19 7.65 -6.04
N GLY A 105 -5.41 8.01 -4.78
CA GLY A 105 -4.37 8.19 -3.77
C GLY A 105 -3.89 9.63 -3.59
N THR A 106 -4.46 10.62 -4.29
CA THR A 106 -4.10 12.04 -4.05
C THR A 106 -4.51 12.49 -2.65
N ASN A 107 -5.67 12.06 -2.15
CA ASN A 107 -6.12 12.29 -0.79
C ASN A 107 -6.73 11.02 -0.19
N TRP A 108 -6.61 10.87 1.11
CA TRP A 108 -7.18 9.77 1.88
C TRP A 108 -7.98 10.28 3.07
N GLU A 109 -9.03 9.57 3.41
CA GLU A 109 -9.87 9.81 4.58
C GLU A 109 -10.04 8.52 5.37
N ILE A 110 -10.23 8.63 6.69
CA ILE A 110 -10.59 7.47 7.52
C ILE A 110 -12.10 7.27 7.40
N VAL A 111 -12.51 6.08 6.97
CA VAL A 111 -13.93 5.71 6.81
C VAL A 111 -14.39 4.72 7.88
N PHE A 112 -13.46 4.22 8.70
CA PHE A 112 -13.74 3.37 9.85
C PHE A 112 -12.61 3.45 10.86
N ASP A 113 -12.94 3.73 12.12
CA ASP A 113 -12.01 3.90 13.25
C ASP A 113 -12.42 3.19 14.55
N GLN A 114 -13.65 2.66 14.61
CA GLN A 114 -14.20 2.05 15.83
C GLN A 114 -14.05 0.52 15.86
N LEU A 115 -12.92 0.07 16.41
CA LEU A 115 -12.84 -1.18 17.15
C LEU A 115 -12.42 -0.85 18.59
N GLU A 116 -13.19 0.00 19.27
CA GLU A 116 -13.16 -0.01 20.73
C GLU A 116 -13.94 -1.24 21.19
N TYR A 117 -13.27 -2.05 22.00
CA TYR A 117 -13.87 -3.16 22.73
C TYR A 117 -15.00 -2.60 23.60
N ASP A 118 -16.23 -3.08 23.39
CA ASP A 118 -17.37 -2.88 24.28
C ASP A 118 -17.35 -4.01 25.33
N PRO A 119 -16.87 -3.78 26.58
CA PRO A 119 -17.07 -4.71 27.66
C PRO A 119 -18.50 -4.51 28.15
N GLY A 120 -19.43 -5.29 27.63
CA GLY A 120 -20.84 -5.25 28.07
C GLY A 120 -21.03 -5.28 29.59
#